data_AF-A0A7J6XGR4-F1
#
_entry.id   AF-A0A7J6XGR4-F1
#
_cell.length_a   1.000
_cell.length_b   1.000
_cell.length_c   1.000
_cell.angle_alpha   90.00
_cell.angle_beta   90.00
_cell.angle_gamma   90.00
#
_symmetry.space_group_name_H-M   'P 1'
#
loop_
_entity.id
_entity.type
_entity.pdbx_description
1 polymer ?
#
loop_
_entity_poly.entity_id
_entity_poly.type
_entity_poly.pdbx_seq_one_letter_code
_entity_poly.pdbx_strand_id
1 'polypeptide(L)'
;MKMGSENQSVRVQTDPRFGRQHDGFNSHRLSTNQGKVDNLQGTNNTPSESERFQAKHSASKVESTRNQVPDFIIFKYCLGDINERSKLLKEVTTFATDEEMISFGQQVFLYTGCLHQWYQISIAKRLLMEGSDAWNLISKGNSYVRWENAVLEIGEQFKRISRCCTRHLVEQDFELLRRLAGCQEYMSRENFDKMWCWLYPVAFTLSREGINAMWGCMSPLWIEGLITKEEAETSLKSARVSQQPGTFILRFPTSRSWPHPDAGSLIVTYIGDDLLLYHRLLSLDYREMRQKSLEELFLEEPHLTQLGRVTREYTKLA
;
A
#
# COMPACT_ATOMS: atom_id res chain seq x y z
N MET A 1 -27.39 -38.85 -41.04
CA MET A 1 -27.13 -37.97 -42.22
C MET A 1 -27.41 -36.55 -41.78
N LYS A 2 -26.35 -35.75 -41.55
CA LYS A 2 -25.85 -34.64 -42.42
C LYS A 2 -26.85 -33.47 -42.51
N MET A 3 -26.50 -32.19 -42.44
CA MET A 3 -25.34 -31.37 -42.05
C MET A 3 -25.73 -29.93 -42.45
N GLY A 4 -25.14 -28.89 -41.82
CA GLY A 4 -25.26 -27.48 -42.23
C GLY A 4 -25.58 -26.58 -41.02
N SER A 5 -24.63 -26.09 -40.22
CA SER A 5 -23.47 -25.23 -40.51
C SER A 5 -23.87 -23.83 -41.00
N GLU A 6 -23.84 -22.85 -40.11
CA GLU A 6 -23.39 -21.50 -40.44
C GLU A 6 -22.75 -20.83 -39.23
N ASN A 7 -21.43 -20.66 -39.32
CA ASN A 7 -20.59 -19.87 -38.44
C ASN A 7 -20.73 -18.39 -38.83
N GLN A 8 -20.96 -17.49 -37.88
CA GLN A 8 -20.54 -16.10 -38.02
C GLN A 8 -19.59 -15.71 -36.88
N SER A 9 -18.33 -15.57 -37.29
CA SER A 9 -17.18 -15.07 -36.56
C SER A 9 -17.39 -13.60 -36.21
N VAL A 10 -17.47 -13.27 -34.92
CA VAL A 10 -17.29 -11.89 -34.46
C VAL A 10 -15.81 -11.69 -34.14
N ARG A 11 -15.15 -10.94 -35.02
CA ARG A 11 -13.82 -10.36 -34.82
C ARG A 11 -13.94 -9.33 -33.68
N VAL A 12 -13.38 -9.63 -32.51
CA VAL A 12 -13.16 -8.59 -31.49
C VAL A 12 -11.92 -7.81 -31.91
N GLN A 13 -12.17 -6.59 -32.36
CA GLN A 13 -11.19 -5.59 -32.69
C GLN A 13 -10.60 -5.05 -31.37
N THR A 14 -9.34 -5.38 -31.10
CA THR A 14 -8.57 -4.81 -30.00
C THR A 14 -8.21 -3.36 -30.34
N ASP A 15 -8.82 -2.40 -29.64
CA ASP A 15 -8.35 -1.02 -29.57
C ASP A 15 -7.21 -0.93 -28.53
N PRO A 16 -6.00 -0.48 -28.91
CA PRO A 16 -4.85 -0.46 -28.03
C PRO A 16 -4.80 0.86 -27.25
N ARG A 17 -4.84 0.78 -25.91
CA ARG A 17 -4.12 1.75 -25.06
C ARG A 17 -3.90 1.20 -23.64
N PHE A 18 -2.62 0.92 -23.39
CA PHE A 18 -1.95 0.66 -22.12
C PHE A 18 -2.08 -0.75 -21.50
N GLY A 19 -1.40 -1.69 -22.16
CA GLY A 19 -0.65 -2.73 -21.48
C GLY A 19 0.77 -2.25 -21.13
N ARG A 20 1.16 -2.38 -19.88
CA ARG A 20 2.48 -2.90 -19.45
C ARG A 20 2.27 -3.62 -18.13
N GLN A 21 2.00 -4.92 -18.25
CA GLN A 21 2.34 -5.89 -17.21
C GLN A 21 3.86 -5.82 -17.03
N HIS A 22 4.32 -5.55 -15.82
CA HIS A 22 5.74 -5.65 -15.48
C HIS A 22 5.98 -7.01 -14.83
N ASP A 23 6.25 -7.99 -15.69
CA ASP A 23 7.04 -9.17 -15.35
C ASP A 23 8.53 -8.80 -15.35
N GLY A 24 9.27 -9.32 -14.37
CA GLY A 24 10.74 -9.31 -14.38
C GLY A 24 11.38 -9.04 -13.03
N PHE A 25 11.44 -10.05 -12.15
CA PHE A 25 12.43 -10.10 -11.07
C PHE A 25 13.16 -11.44 -11.15
N ASN A 26 14.21 -11.50 -11.97
CA ASN A 26 15.22 -12.55 -11.88
C ASN A 26 16.33 -12.05 -10.96
N SER A 27 16.36 -12.55 -9.72
CA SER A 27 17.53 -12.38 -8.85
C SER A 27 18.51 -13.51 -9.13
N HIS A 28 19.69 -13.16 -9.66
CA HIS A 28 20.79 -14.09 -9.81
C HIS A 28 21.27 -14.56 -8.44
N ARG A 29 21.29 -15.89 -8.25
CA ARG A 29 21.90 -16.58 -7.10
C ARG A 29 23.37 -16.18 -6.96
N LEU A 30 23.72 -15.51 -5.86
CA LEU A 30 25.09 -15.49 -5.34
C LEU A 30 25.38 -16.88 -4.76
N SER A 31 26.21 -17.64 -5.47
CA SER A 31 26.72 -18.93 -5.00
C SER A 31 27.87 -18.68 -4.02
N THR A 32 27.68 -19.12 -2.78
CA THR A 32 28.69 -19.12 -1.73
C THR A 32 29.73 -20.20 -2.03
N ASN A 33 30.89 -19.82 -2.57
CA ASN A 33 32.02 -20.73 -2.68
C ASN A 33 32.67 -20.91 -1.28
N GLN A 34 32.37 -22.02 -0.62
CA GLN A 34 33.21 -22.57 0.45
C GLN A 34 34.49 -23.14 -0.19
N GLY A 35 35.58 -22.40 -0.10
CA GLY A 35 36.92 -22.87 -0.46
C GLY A 35 37.47 -23.81 0.60
N LYS A 36 37.58 -25.08 0.24
CA LYS A 36 38.25 -26.14 1.01
C LYS A 36 39.76 -25.93 0.92
N VAL A 37 40.43 -25.95 2.07
CA VAL A 37 41.89 -25.89 2.21
C VAL A 37 42.48 -27.25 1.82
N ASP A 38 43.49 -27.26 0.96
CA ASP A 38 44.52 -28.30 0.95
C ASP A 38 45.86 -27.69 0.48
N ASN A 39 46.90 -27.94 1.28
CA ASN A 39 48.28 -27.54 1.08
C ASN A 39 48.93 -28.31 -0.07
N LEU A 40 49.88 -27.68 -0.79
CA LEU A 40 51.13 -28.32 -1.25
C LEU A 40 52.19 -27.27 -1.58
N GLN A 41 53.42 -27.60 -1.18
CA GLN A 41 54.66 -26.83 -1.06
C GLN A 41 55.31 -26.50 -2.42
N GLY A 42 56.01 -25.35 -2.53
CA GLY A 42 56.90 -25.07 -3.67
C GLY A 42 57.48 -23.65 -3.76
N THR A 43 58.46 -23.36 -2.89
CA THR A 43 59.60 -22.40 -2.99
C THR A 43 59.69 -21.29 -4.08
N ASN A 44 59.97 -20.08 -3.55
CA ASN A 44 61.06 -19.13 -3.90
C ASN A 44 60.85 -17.91 -4.84
N ASN A 45 61.13 -16.74 -4.23
CA ASN A 45 61.79 -15.51 -4.72
C ASN A 45 60.93 -14.33 -5.23
N THR A 46 60.91 -13.26 -4.42
CA THR A 46 60.69 -11.83 -4.74
C THR A 46 61.86 -11.24 -5.56
N PRO A 47 61.86 -9.95 -5.97
CA PRO A 47 60.78 -8.98 -6.28
C PRO A 47 61.01 -8.25 -7.63
N SER A 48 60.00 -7.55 -8.20
CA SER A 48 60.29 -6.32 -8.98
C SER A 48 59.03 -5.48 -9.22
N GLU A 49 59.10 -4.24 -8.78
CA GLU A 49 58.22 -3.13 -9.20
C GLU A 49 58.47 -2.80 -10.68
N SER A 50 57.42 -2.46 -11.42
CA SER A 50 57.52 -1.56 -12.56
C SER A 50 56.18 -0.88 -12.79
N GLU A 51 56.22 0.44 -12.68
CA GLU A 51 55.14 1.38 -12.86
C GLU A 51 54.57 1.40 -14.29
N ARG A 52 53.25 1.68 -14.37
CA ARG A 52 52.52 2.47 -15.37
C ARG A 52 52.64 2.11 -16.85
N PHE A 53 51.52 1.69 -17.44
CA PHE A 53 51.10 2.20 -18.75
C PHE A 53 49.58 2.42 -18.83
N GLN A 54 49.24 3.69 -19.05
CA GLN A 54 48.07 4.22 -19.76
C GLN A 54 46.66 3.83 -19.33
N ALA A 55 46.04 4.80 -18.64
CA ALA A 55 44.61 5.05 -18.65
C ALA A 55 44.06 5.06 -20.10
N LYS A 56 43.41 3.98 -20.51
CA LYS A 56 42.42 4.05 -21.57
C LYS A 56 41.17 4.68 -20.97
N HIS A 57 41.04 5.98 -21.19
CA HIS A 57 39.76 6.69 -21.14
C HIS A 57 38.80 6.02 -22.13
N SER A 58 38.13 4.95 -21.70
CA SER A 58 36.77 4.69 -22.18
C SER A 58 35.92 5.77 -21.52
N ALA A 59 35.75 6.88 -22.24
CA ALA A 59 34.72 7.85 -21.96
C ALA A 59 33.37 7.11 -22.09
N SER A 60 32.98 6.45 -20.99
CA SER A 60 31.59 6.20 -20.69
C SER A 60 30.91 7.55 -20.86
N LYS A 61 30.00 7.64 -21.84
CA LYS A 61 29.09 8.76 -21.94
C LYS A 61 28.46 8.87 -20.55
N VAL A 62 28.88 9.89 -19.80
CA VAL A 62 28.08 10.41 -18.70
C VAL A 62 26.85 10.99 -19.39
N GLU A 63 25.88 10.12 -19.67
CA GLU A 63 24.49 10.54 -19.75
C GLU A 63 24.27 11.38 -18.50
N SER A 64 23.86 12.63 -18.73
CA SER A 64 23.72 13.58 -17.65
C SER A 64 22.82 12.97 -16.58
N THR A 65 23.39 12.71 -15.40
CA THR A 65 22.73 12.31 -14.16
C THR A 65 21.82 13.41 -13.60
N ARG A 66 21.25 14.26 -14.46
CA ARG A 66 20.36 15.36 -14.09
C ARG A 66 18.95 14.92 -13.71
N ASN A 67 18.61 13.66 -13.97
CA ASN A 67 17.27 13.10 -13.86
C ASN A 67 17.24 11.92 -12.88
N GLN A 68 17.88 12.05 -11.72
CA GLN A 68 17.83 11.03 -10.66
C GLN A 68 17.68 11.72 -9.31
N VAL A 69 16.88 11.12 -8.42
CA VAL A 69 16.77 11.59 -7.03
C VAL A 69 18.14 11.49 -6.38
N PRO A 70 18.73 12.60 -5.88
CA PRO A 70 20.09 12.58 -5.34
C PRO A 70 20.25 11.66 -4.13
N ASP A 71 21.39 10.99 -4.00
CA ASP A 71 21.65 10.06 -2.89
C ASP A 71 21.44 10.67 -1.51
N PHE A 72 21.76 11.95 -1.31
CA PHE A 72 21.54 12.61 -0.03
C PHE A 72 20.04 12.70 0.36
N ILE A 73 19.13 12.78 -0.61
CA ILE A 73 17.68 12.72 -0.39
C ILE A 73 17.28 11.31 0.07
N ILE A 74 17.90 10.28 -0.52
CA ILE A 74 17.69 8.87 -0.14
C ILE A 74 18.12 8.65 1.31
N PHE A 75 19.33 9.08 1.67
CA PHE A 75 19.83 8.96 3.04
C PHE A 75 18.97 9.75 4.04
N LYS A 76 18.57 10.98 3.70
CA LYS A 76 17.65 11.77 4.53
C LYS A 76 16.31 11.06 4.75
N TYR A 77 15.76 10.43 3.72
CA TYR A 77 14.52 9.67 3.86
C TYR A 77 14.68 8.48 4.82
N CYS A 78 15.75 7.71 4.67
CA CYS A 78 16.01 6.54 5.49
C CYS A 78 16.14 6.90 6.98
N LEU A 79 16.87 7.98 7.28
CA LEU A 79 17.15 8.42 8.65
C LEU A 79 16.06 9.29 9.27
N GLY A 80 15.24 9.93 8.44
CA GLY A 80 14.26 10.90 8.90
C GLY A 80 13.06 10.30 9.63
N ASP A 81 12.45 11.11 10.49
CA ASP A 81 11.17 10.79 11.10
C ASP A 81 10.00 10.91 10.09
N ILE A 82 8.78 10.59 10.52
CA ILE A 82 7.59 10.61 9.65
C ILE A 82 7.32 12.02 9.07
N ASN A 83 7.56 13.07 9.84
CA ASN A 83 7.31 14.44 9.41
C ASN A 83 8.38 14.89 8.41
N GLU A 84 9.63 14.55 8.66
CA GLU A 84 10.75 14.81 7.74
C GLU A 84 10.56 14.07 6.42
N ARG A 85 10.18 12.79 6.48
CA ARG A 85 9.82 11.99 5.29
C ARG A 85 8.67 12.61 4.51
N SER A 86 7.63 13.11 5.19
CA SER A 86 6.48 13.75 4.53
C SER A 86 6.90 15.01 3.79
N LYS A 87 7.67 15.89 4.43
CA LYS A 87 8.19 17.12 3.82
C LYS A 87 9.08 16.80 2.62
N LEU A 88 10.01 15.86 2.78
CA LEU A 88 10.93 15.45 1.74
C LEU A 88 10.18 14.84 0.54
N LEU A 89 9.17 13.99 0.77
CA LEU A 89 8.36 13.46 -0.34
C LEU A 89 7.57 14.56 -1.06
N LYS A 90 6.98 15.52 -0.32
CA LYS A 90 6.30 16.67 -0.92
C LYS A 90 7.25 17.47 -1.81
N GLU A 91 8.48 17.69 -1.39
CA GLU A 91 9.51 18.38 -2.19
C GLU A 91 9.90 17.57 -3.42
N VAL A 92 10.27 16.30 -3.25
CA VAL A 92 10.75 15.43 -4.34
C VAL A 92 9.71 15.27 -5.44
N THR A 93 8.43 15.11 -5.08
CA THR A 93 7.34 14.94 -6.06
C THR A 93 7.13 16.16 -6.97
N THR A 94 7.67 17.34 -6.65
CA THR A 94 7.58 18.54 -7.51
C THR A 94 8.47 18.47 -8.74
N PHE A 95 9.56 17.69 -8.69
CA PHE A 95 10.53 17.61 -9.79
C PHE A 95 10.75 16.18 -10.30
N ALA A 96 10.53 15.16 -9.47
CA ALA A 96 10.82 13.79 -9.85
C ALA A 96 9.76 13.19 -10.80
N THR A 97 10.20 12.43 -11.79
CA THR A 97 9.32 11.63 -12.67
C THR A 97 8.75 10.41 -11.93
N ASP A 98 7.75 9.74 -12.52
CA ASP A 98 7.15 8.55 -11.89
C ASP A 98 8.17 7.41 -11.83
N GLU A 99 9.00 7.26 -12.86
CA GLU A 99 10.10 6.31 -12.91
C GLU A 99 11.18 6.61 -11.86
N GLU A 100 11.52 7.89 -11.66
CA GLU A 100 12.46 8.32 -10.63
C GLU A 100 11.93 8.06 -9.22
N MET A 101 10.62 8.25 -8.98
CA MET A 101 9.98 7.91 -7.70
C MET A 101 10.05 6.40 -7.42
N ILE A 102 9.84 5.57 -8.44
CA ILE A 102 9.99 4.11 -8.31
C ILE A 102 11.44 3.74 -7.98
N SER A 103 12.40 4.31 -8.70
CA SER A 103 13.84 4.08 -8.46
C SER A 103 14.27 4.54 -7.07
N PHE A 104 13.81 5.72 -6.63
CA PHE A 104 14.04 6.23 -5.29
C PHE A 104 13.54 5.23 -4.23
N GLY A 105 12.31 4.75 -4.36
CA GLY A 105 11.81 3.76 -3.41
C GLY A 105 12.62 2.46 -3.44
N GLN A 106 13.09 2.01 -4.61
CA GLN A 106 13.90 0.79 -4.74
C GLN A 106 15.22 0.95 -3.98
N GLN A 107 15.86 2.10 -4.10
CA GLN A 107 17.06 2.42 -3.33
C GLN A 107 16.79 2.43 -1.83
N VAL A 108 15.69 3.06 -1.38
CA VAL A 108 15.29 3.02 0.04
C VAL A 108 15.05 1.59 0.51
N PHE A 109 14.41 0.74 -0.30
CA PHE A 109 14.23 -0.67 0.02
C PHE A 109 15.58 -1.39 0.16
N LEU A 110 16.54 -1.15 -0.74
CA LEU A 110 17.88 -1.73 -0.64
C LEU A 110 18.60 -1.33 0.65
N TYR A 111 18.47 -0.08 1.10
CA TYR A 111 19.12 0.39 2.32
C TYR A 111 18.40 -0.03 3.62
N THR A 112 17.07 -0.15 3.59
CA THR A 112 16.27 -0.38 4.81
C THR A 112 15.76 -1.80 4.95
N GLY A 113 15.76 -2.60 3.87
CA GLY A 113 15.09 -3.89 3.80
C GLY A 113 13.55 -3.81 3.91
N CYS A 114 12.96 -2.61 3.91
CA CYS A 114 11.53 -2.42 4.19
C CYS A 114 10.73 -2.11 2.93
N LEU A 115 10.04 -3.11 2.39
CA LEU A 115 9.21 -2.96 1.18
C LEU A 115 8.05 -1.97 1.39
N HIS A 116 7.54 -1.85 2.62
CA HIS A 116 6.48 -0.89 2.95
C HIS A 116 6.92 0.56 2.67
N GLN A 117 8.19 0.89 2.91
CA GLN A 117 8.72 2.23 2.60
C GLN A 117 8.72 2.49 1.09
N TRP A 118 9.19 1.54 0.29
CA TRP A 118 9.13 1.64 -1.18
C TRP A 118 7.71 1.94 -1.65
N TYR A 119 6.73 1.23 -1.09
CA TYR A 119 5.34 1.42 -1.48
C TYR A 119 4.84 2.84 -1.16
N GLN A 120 5.11 3.37 0.04
CA GLN A 120 4.71 4.74 0.40
C GLN A 120 5.35 5.81 -0.49
N ILE A 121 6.60 5.58 -0.93
CA ILE A 121 7.29 6.45 -1.90
C ILE A 121 6.61 6.36 -3.27
N SER A 122 6.32 5.15 -3.73
CA SER A 122 5.76 4.89 -5.08
C SER A 122 4.40 5.55 -5.30
N ILE A 123 3.58 5.65 -4.25
CA ILE A 123 2.24 6.27 -4.34
C ILE A 123 2.25 7.77 -4.06
N ALA A 124 3.35 8.34 -3.56
CA ALA A 124 3.39 9.71 -3.03
C ALA A 124 2.97 10.77 -4.06
N LYS A 125 3.49 10.68 -5.28
CA LYS A 125 3.21 11.67 -6.32
C LYS A 125 1.74 11.68 -6.73
N ARG A 126 1.16 10.50 -6.95
CA ARG A 126 -0.26 10.36 -7.27
C ARG A 126 -1.15 10.76 -6.09
N LEU A 127 -0.79 10.40 -4.86
CA LEU A 127 -1.51 10.81 -3.65
C LEU A 127 -1.63 12.33 -3.56
N LEU A 128 -0.52 13.06 -3.75
CA LEU A 128 -0.49 14.52 -3.63
C LEU A 128 -1.23 15.20 -4.79
N MET A 129 -1.03 14.72 -6.01
CA MET A 129 -1.70 15.25 -7.20
C MET A 129 -3.21 15.04 -7.13
N GLU A 130 -3.65 13.78 -6.96
CA GLU A 130 -5.08 13.44 -6.91
C GLU A 130 -5.76 14.06 -5.69
N GLY A 131 -5.04 14.24 -4.57
CA GLY A 131 -5.55 14.96 -3.41
C GLY A 131 -5.76 16.45 -3.67
N SER A 132 -4.81 17.09 -4.37
CA SER A 132 -4.98 18.49 -4.76
C SER A 132 -6.15 18.67 -5.72
N ASP A 133 -6.31 17.76 -6.69
CA ASP A 133 -7.42 17.79 -7.65
C ASP A 133 -8.76 17.60 -6.95
N ALA A 134 -8.86 16.59 -6.07
CA ALA A 134 -10.05 16.33 -5.27
C ALA A 134 -10.42 17.54 -4.39
N TRP A 135 -9.43 18.16 -3.72
CA TRP A 135 -9.68 19.37 -2.95
C TRP A 135 -10.17 20.52 -3.82
N ASN A 136 -9.60 20.72 -5.01
CA ASN A 136 -10.03 21.78 -5.92
C ASN A 136 -11.49 21.59 -6.37
N LEU A 137 -11.90 20.35 -6.63
CA LEU A 137 -13.29 19.99 -6.96
C LEU A 137 -14.25 20.24 -5.79
N ILE A 138 -13.86 19.85 -4.58
CA ILE A 138 -14.65 20.03 -3.35
C ILE A 138 -14.77 21.51 -2.99
N SER A 139 -13.64 22.22 -2.98
CA SER A 139 -13.56 23.60 -2.49
C SER A 139 -14.10 24.63 -3.44
N LYS A 140 -13.98 24.40 -4.76
CA LYS A 140 -14.32 25.40 -5.79
C LYS A 140 -13.69 26.77 -5.48
N GLY A 141 -12.47 26.76 -4.94
CA GLY A 141 -11.73 27.97 -4.54
C GLY A 141 -12.01 28.50 -3.12
N ASN A 142 -12.90 27.88 -2.35
CA ASN A 142 -13.20 28.30 -0.97
C ASN A 142 -12.17 27.75 0.03
N SER A 143 -11.85 28.53 1.07
CA SER A 143 -10.97 28.07 2.15
C SER A 143 -11.62 27.04 3.08
N TYR A 144 -12.96 27.05 3.17
CA TYR A 144 -13.74 26.16 4.00
C TYR A 144 -14.95 25.62 3.23
N VAL A 145 -15.29 24.35 3.46
CA VAL A 145 -16.41 23.66 2.79
C VAL A 145 -17.23 22.91 3.82
N ARG A 146 -18.57 22.93 3.70
CA ARG A 146 -19.43 22.09 4.56
C ARG A 146 -19.18 20.62 4.28
N TRP A 147 -19.03 19.80 5.32
CA TRP A 147 -18.76 18.37 5.24
C TRP A 147 -19.73 17.65 4.30
N GLU A 148 -21.03 17.93 4.43
CA GLU A 148 -22.11 17.37 3.61
C GLU A 148 -21.88 17.56 2.11
N ASN A 149 -21.28 18.69 1.72
CA ASN A 149 -20.98 19.00 0.32
C ASN A 149 -19.72 18.27 -0.18
N ALA A 150 -18.83 17.86 0.73
CA ALA A 150 -17.60 17.14 0.39
C ALA A 150 -17.80 15.62 0.28
N VAL A 151 -18.78 15.05 1.01
CA VAL A 151 -19.03 13.60 1.10
C VAL A 151 -19.16 12.93 -0.27
N LEU A 152 -19.92 13.53 -1.18
CA LEU A 152 -20.16 12.96 -2.52
C LEU A 152 -18.86 12.80 -3.30
N GLU A 153 -18.05 13.87 -3.37
CA GLU A 153 -16.79 13.83 -4.10
C GLU A 153 -15.77 12.90 -3.42
N ILE A 154 -15.70 12.88 -2.08
CA ILE A 154 -14.86 11.93 -1.34
C ILE A 154 -15.23 10.48 -1.70
N GLY A 155 -16.52 10.17 -1.79
CA GLY A 155 -17.03 8.86 -2.20
C GLY A 155 -16.64 8.49 -3.64
N GLU A 156 -16.78 9.41 -4.58
CA GLU A 156 -16.39 9.20 -5.98
C GLU A 156 -14.89 9.00 -6.13
N GLN A 157 -14.08 9.77 -5.40
CA GLN A 157 -12.63 9.60 -5.38
C GLN A 157 -12.23 8.24 -4.79
N PHE A 158 -12.84 7.82 -3.68
CA PHE A 158 -12.63 6.50 -3.11
C PHE A 158 -12.94 5.39 -4.12
N LYS A 159 -14.08 5.48 -4.81
CA LYS A 159 -14.49 4.52 -5.84
C LYS A 159 -13.49 4.47 -6.99
N ARG A 160 -13.06 5.64 -7.48
CA ARG A 160 -12.07 5.78 -8.56
C ARG A 160 -10.73 5.14 -8.20
N ILE A 161 -10.24 5.37 -6.99
CA ILE A 161 -8.95 4.86 -6.54
C ILE A 161 -9.03 3.36 -6.23
N SER A 162 -10.04 2.93 -5.47
CA SER A 162 -10.22 1.53 -5.07
C SER A 162 -10.67 0.62 -6.21
N ARG A 163 -11.17 1.17 -7.33
CA ARG A 163 -11.73 0.41 -8.45
C ARG A 163 -12.83 -0.58 -8.05
N CYS A 164 -13.37 -0.47 -6.83
CA CYS A 164 -14.48 -1.28 -6.37
C CYS A 164 -15.78 -0.69 -6.90
N CYS A 165 -16.55 -1.47 -7.66
CA CYS A 165 -17.87 -1.07 -8.16
C CYS A 165 -19.03 -1.77 -7.42
N THR A 166 -18.74 -2.79 -6.61
CA THR A 166 -19.76 -3.59 -5.92
C THR A 166 -20.11 -3.04 -4.54
N ARG A 167 -19.19 -2.31 -3.90
CA ARG A 167 -19.38 -1.75 -2.55
C ARG A 167 -18.84 -0.34 -2.45
N HIS A 168 -19.65 0.52 -1.84
CA HIS A 168 -19.38 1.94 -1.62
C HIS A 168 -19.17 2.23 -0.12
N LEU A 169 -18.61 3.39 0.19
CA LEU A 169 -18.57 3.90 1.57
C LEU A 169 -19.99 4.13 2.07
N VAL A 170 -20.25 3.74 3.31
CA VAL A 170 -21.53 3.99 3.98
C VAL A 170 -21.42 5.16 4.96
N GLU A 171 -22.56 5.62 5.50
CA GLU A 171 -22.62 6.77 6.41
C GLU A 171 -21.64 6.67 7.59
N GLN A 172 -21.49 5.48 8.18
CA GLN A 172 -20.58 5.25 9.29
C GLN A 172 -19.10 5.38 8.88
N ASP A 173 -18.77 5.05 7.63
CA ASP A 173 -17.41 5.23 7.10
C ASP A 173 -17.12 6.72 6.91
N PHE A 174 -18.08 7.50 6.40
CA PHE A 174 -17.95 8.96 6.32
C PHE A 174 -17.82 9.61 7.69
N GLU A 175 -18.56 9.14 8.69
CA GLU A 175 -18.43 9.65 10.05
C GLU A 175 -17.02 9.39 10.63
N LEU A 176 -16.42 8.23 10.37
CA LEU A 176 -15.03 7.99 10.71
C LEU A 176 -14.09 8.97 9.97
N LEU A 177 -14.28 9.15 8.67
CA LEU A 177 -13.44 10.06 7.87
C LEU A 177 -13.54 11.51 8.38
N ARG A 178 -14.72 11.94 8.82
CA ARG A 178 -14.96 13.25 9.43
C ARG A 178 -14.16 13.41 10.73
N ARG A 179 -14.17 12.39 11.59
CA ARG A 179 -13.37 12.36 12.82
C ARG A 179 -11.87 12.38 12.54
N LEU A 180 -11.41 11.63 11.52
CA LEU A 180 -10.00 11.61 11.11
C LEU A 180 -9.53 12.97 10.56
N ALA A 181 -10.37 13.62 9.75
CA ALA A 181 -10.15 14.99 9.29
C ALA A 181 -10.04 15.98 10.46
N GLY A 182 -10.69 15.68 11.58
CA GLY A 182 -10.78 16.57 12.74
C GLY A 182 -11.67 17.78 12.47
N CYS A 183 -12.62 17.65 11.54
CA CYS A 183 -13.59 18.70 11.22
C CYS A 183 -14.97 18.35 11.79
N GLN A 184 -15.77 19.36 12.09
CA GLN A 184 -17.16 19.20 12.53
C GLN A 184 -18.10 19.38 11.33
N GLU A 185 -18.66 20.58 11.16
CA GLU A 185 -19.52 20.91 10.02
C GLU A 185 -18.69 21.45 8.84
N TYR A 186 -17.59 22.14 9.09
CA TYR A 186 -16.75 22.76 8.05
C TYR A 186 -15.36 22.13 8.02
N MET A 187 -14.86 21.89 6.80
CA MET A 187 -13.56 21.32 6.49
C MET A 187 -12.66 22.35 5.81
N SER A 188 -11.44 22.52 6.31
CA SER A 188 -10.35 23.27 5.67
C SER A 188 -9.48 22.37 4.77
N ARG A 189 -8.53 22.95 4.03
CA ARG A 189 -7.54 22.19 3.26
C ARG A 189 -6.72 21.29 4.17
N GLU A 190 -6.31 21.76 5.33
CA GLU A 190 -5.51 21.00 6.29
C GLU A 190 -6.30 19.80 6.84
N ASN A 191 -7.60 19.99 7.12
CA ASN A 191 -8.47 18.88 7.53
C ASN A 191 -8.60 17.83 6.42
N PHE A 192 -8.79 18.28 5.17
CA PHE A 192 -8.86 17.40 4.01
C PHE A 192 -7.55 16.62 3.85
N ASP A 193 -6.41 17.29 3.82
CA ASP A 193 -5.10 16.65 3.62
C ASP A 193 -4.82 15.60 4.71
N LYS A 194 -5.21 15.87 5.97
CA LYS A 194 -5.08 14.93 7.09
C LYS A 194 -5.89 13.65 6.86
N MET A 195 -7.14 13.78 6.44
CA MET A 195 -8.01 12.64 6.11
C MET A 195 -7.51 11.92 4.85
N TRP A 196 -7.11 12.66 3.82
CA TRP A 196 -6.65 12.13 2.54
C TRP A 196 -5.38 11.30 2.69
N CYS A 197 -4.43 11.75 3.52
CA CYS A 197 -3.22 10.98 3.84
C CYS A 197 -3.52 9.62 4.49
N TRP A 198 -4.72 9.43 5.06
CA TRP A 198 -5.19 8.15 5.54
C TRP A 198 -6.03 7.39 4.50
N LEU A 199 -7.00 8.06 3.87
CA LEU A 199 -7.94 7.45 2.93
C LEU A 199 -7.27 6.96 1.66
N TYR A 200 -6.32 7.72 1.10
CA TYR A 200 -5.70 7.38 -0.18
C TYR A 200 -4.94 6.05 -0.13
N PRO A 201 -4.01 5.80 0.82
CA PRO A 201 -3.36 4.50 0.93
C PRO A 201 -4.33 3.34 1.16
N VAL A 202 -5.41 3.56 1.91
CA VAL A 202 -6.48 2.56 2.12
C VAL A 202 -7.17 2.24 0.81
N ALA A 203 -7.67 3.25 0.10
CA ALA A 203 -8.34 3.08 -1.18
C ALA A 203 -7.42 2.43 -2.23
N PHE A 204 -6.15 2.84 -2.28
CA PHE A 204 -5.19 2.22 -3.19
C PHE A 204 -4.94 0.75 -2.84
N THR A 205 -4.86 0.40 -1.55
CA THR A 205 -4.71 -1.00 -1.14
C THR A 205 -5.93 -1.84 -1.53
N LEU A 206 -7.13 -1.27 -1.41
CA LEU A 206 -8.36 -1.87 -1.90
C LEU A 206 -8.41 -2.02 -3.43
N SER A 207 -7.57 -1.32 -4.20
CA SER A 207 -7.52 -1.46 -5.66
C SER A 207 -6.82 -2.73 -6.14
N ARG A 208 -6.28 -3.52 -5.22
CA ARG A 208 -5.58 -4.78 -5.50
C ARG A 208 -6.59 -5.91 -5.54
N GLU A 209 -6.53 -6.74 -6.58
CA GLU A 209 -7.53 -7.78 -6.88
C GLU A 209 -7.96 -8.62 -5.66
N GLY A 210 -7.01 -9.21 -4.93
CA GLY A 210 -7.33 -10.05 -3.75
C GLY A 210 -8.00 -9.29 -2.60
N ILE A 211 -7.56 -8.06 -2.32
CA ILE A 211 -8.18 -7.23 -1.27
C ILE A 211 -9.54 -6.68 -1.73
N ASN A 212 -9.63 -6.31 -3.01
CA ASN A 212 -10.85 -5.80 -3.63
C ASN A 212 -11.97 -6.84 -3.57
N ALA A 213 -11.64 -8.10 -3.87
CA ALA A 213 -12.58 -9.22 -3.76
C ALA A 213 -13.14 -9.35 -2.34
N MET A 214 -12.28 -9.29 -1.31
CA MET A 214 -12.71 -9.35 0.09
C MET A 214 -13.55 -8.14 0.51
N TRP A 215 -13.18 -6.94 0.08
CA TRP A 215 -13.96 -5.72 0.35
C TRP A 215 -15.33 -5.76 -0.33
N GLY A 216 -15.39 -6.20 -1.58
CA GLY A 216 -16.61 -6.30 -2.38
C GLY A 216 -17.51 -7.48 -2.03
N CYS A 217 -17.01 -8.46 -1.27
CA CYS A 217 -17.78 -9.63 -0.87
C CYS A 217 -18.88 -9.27 0.14
N MET A 218 -20.12 -9.66 -0.16
CA MET A 218 -21.28 -9.45 0.73
C MET A 218 -21.57 -10.66 1.62
N SER A 219 -21.02 -11.84 1.29
CA SER A 219 -21.19 -13.05 2.09
C SER A 219 -20.03 -14.04 1.83
N PRO A 220 -19.11 -14.24 2.80
CA PRO A 220 -19.04 -13.53 4.07
C PRO A 220 -18.51 -12.10 3.90
N LEU A 221 -19.07 -11.15 4.67
CA LEU A 221 -18.57 -9.77 4.69
C LEU A 221 -17.23 -9.70 5.45
N TRP A 222 -16.12 -9.89 4.72
CA TRP A 222 -14.76 -10.01 5.29
C TRP A 222 -14.22 -8.74 5.95
N ILE A 223 -14.41 -7.61 5.28
CA ILE A 223 -14.01 -6.30 5.79
C ILE A 223 -15.31 -5.55 6.11
N GLU A 224 -15.61 -5.33 7.37
CA GLU A 224 -16.90 -4.74 7.80
C GLU A 224 -17.09 -3.28 7.35
N GLY A 225 -15.99 -2.57 7.09
CA GLY A 225 -16.00 -1.17 6.72
C GLY A 225 -14.73 -0.48 7.17
N LEU A 226 -14.78 0.85 7.24
CA LEU A 226 -13.71 1.64 7.83
C LEU A 226 -13.96 1.74 9.34
N ILE A 227 -13.42 0.81 10.14
CA ILE A 227 -13.66 0.74 11.59
C ILE A 227 -12.42 1.14 12.40
N THR A 228 -12.66 1.67 13.59
CA THR A 228 -11.65 1.99 14.60
C THR A 228 -11.17 0.74 15.33
N LYS A 229 -10.07 0.90 16.08
CA LYS A 229 -9.59 -0.15 16.99
C LYS A 229 -10.63 -0.41 18.07
N GLU A 230 -11.19 0.65 18.63
CA GLU A 230 -12.12 0.64 19.76
C GLU A 230 -13.45 -0.05 19.39
N GLU A 231 -13.99 0.20 18.19
CA GLU A 231 -15.16 -0.51 17.67
C GLU A 231 -14.91 -2.02 17.51
N ALA A 232 -13.73 -2.40 16.99
CA ALA A 232 -13.36 -3.80 16.82
C ALA A 232 -13.20 -4.50 18.18
N GLU A 233 -12.48 -3.88 19.13
CA GLU A 233 -12.31 -4.44 20.47
C GLU A 233 -13.65 -4.57 21.20
N THR A 234 -14.48 -3.53 21.15
CA THR A 234 -15.79 -3.53 21.81
C THR A 234 -16.68 -4.61 21.24
N SER A 235 -16.67 -4.82 19.92
CA SER A 235 -17.47 -5.86 19.27
C SER A 235 -17.02 -7.28 19.66
N LEU A 236 -15.71 -7.51 19.74
CA LEU A 236 -15.16 -8.80 20.20
C LEU A 236 -15.39 -9.04 21.69
N LYS A 237 -15.38 -7.98 22.51
CA LYS A 237 -15.66 -8.05 23.96
C LYS A 237 -17.15 -8.21 24.27
N SER A 238 -18.02 -7.56 23.50
CA SER A 238 -19.47 -7.44 23.77
C SER A 238 -20.31 -8.57 23.19
N ALA A 239 -19.74 -9.42 22.33
CA ALA A 239 -20.43 -10.57 21.76
C ALA A 239 -20.94 -11.49 22.87
N ARG A 240 -22.21 -11.31 23.26
CA ARG A 240 -22.94 -12.06 24.29
C ARG A 240 -23.08 -13.55 23.98
N VAL A 241 -22.58 -14.02 22.84
CA VAL A 241 -22.52 -15.42 22.46
C VAL A 241 -21.08 -15.73 22.08
N SER A 242 -20.29 -15.94 23.13
CA SER A 242 -18.98 -16.57 23.15
C SER A 242 -17.83 -15.71 22.61
N GLN A 243 -17.01 -15.18 23.53
CA GLN A 243 -15.62 -14.76 23.29
C GLN A 243 -14.80 -15.98 22.87
N GLN A 244 -15.05 -16.51 21.67
CA GLN A 244 -14.38 -17.71 21.18
C GLN A 244 -12.98 -17.31 20.75
N PRO A 245 -11.94 -17.96 21.31
CA PRO A 245 -10.61 -17.91 20.73
C PRO A 245 -10.66 -18.12 19.22
N GLY A 246 -9.92 -17.27 18.53
CA GLY A 246 -9.86 -17.20 17.09
C GLY A 246 -11.00 -16.47 16.38
N THR A 247 -11.93 -15.84 17.12
CA THR A 247 -12.82 -14.85 16.52
C THR A 247 -12.01 -13.61 16.12
N PHE A 248 -12.13 -13.15 14.88
CA PHE A 248 -11.31 -12.07 14.34
C PHE A 248 -12.07 -11.07 13.45
N ILE A 249 -11.55 -9.84 13.38
CA ILE A 249 -12.06 -8.74 12.56
C ILE A 249 -10.90 -8.11 11.78
N LEU A 250 -11.12 -7.90 10.48
CA LEU A 250 -10.21 -7.19 9.59
C LEU A 250 -10.48 -5.69 9.60
N ARG A 251 -9.44 -4.87 9.70
CA ARG A 251 -9.55 -3.41 9.68
C ARG A 251 -8.30 -2.70 9.17
N PHE A 252 -8.48 -1.48 8.68
CA PHE A 252 -7.39 -0.54 8.43
C PHE A 252 -7.07 0.25 9.71
N PRO A 253 -5.79 0.37 10.12
CA PRO A 253 -5.42 1.13 11.32
C PRO A 253 -5.56 2.64 11.10
N THR A 254 -6.38 3.28 11.93
CA THR A 254 -6.58 4.74 11.94
C THR A 254 -5.35 5.54 12.40
N SER A 255 -4.41 4.89 13.08
CA SER A 255 -3.17 5.49 13.60
C SER A 255 -2.00 5.47 12.61
N ARG A 256 -2.26 5.12 11.34
CA ARG A 256 -1.24 4.93 10.30
C ARG A 256 -1.65 5.68 9.04
N SER A 257 -1.18 6.91 8.93
CA SER A 257 -1.39 7.75 7.75
C SER A 257 -0.09 7.92 6.98
N TRP A 258 -0.18 8.19 5.68
CA TRP A 258 0.99 8.47 4.85
C TRP A 258 1.84 9.61 5.47
N PRO A 259 3.18 9.49 5.49
CA PRO A 259 4.01 8.45 4.85
C PRO A 259 4.42 7.30 5.77
N HIS A 260 3.64 6.97 6.80
CA HIS A 260 3.94 5.82 7.66
C HIS A 260 4.05 4.53 6.80
N PRO A 261 5.06 3.65 7.01
CA PRO A 261 5.24 2.44 6.21
C PRO A 261 3.95 1.59 6.13
N ASP A 262 3.30 1.39 7.27
CA ASP A 262 2.04 0.62 7.36
C ASP A 262 0.77 1.37 6.91
N ALA A 263 0.87 2.58 6.34
CA ALA A 263 -0.33 3.31 5.90
C ALA A 263 -1.07 2.52 4.80
N GLY A 264 -2.38 2.33 5.00
CA GLY A 264 -3.21 1.49 4.13
C GLY A 264 -3.07 -0.02 4.34
N SER A 265 -2.27 -0.47 5.32
CA SER A 265 -2.12 -1.91 5.60
C SER A 265 -3.33 -2.48 6.33
N LEU A 266 -3.55 -3.78 6.20
CA LEU A 266 -4.64 -4.48 6.87
C LEU A 266 -4.16 -5.09 8.21
N ILE A 267 -4.95 -4.95 9.25
CA ILE A 267 -4.72 -5.52 10.58
C ILE A 267 -5.82 -6.51 10.91
N VAL A 268 -5.45 -7.65 11.47
CA VAL A 268 -6.37 -8.55 12.15
C VAL A 268 -6.43 -8.19 13.62
N THR A 269 -7.62 -7.96 14.14
CA THR A 269 -7.88 -7.91 15.58
C THR A 269 -8.63 -9.17 15.98
N TYR A 270 -8.08 -9.97 16.90
CA TYR A 270 -8.63 -11.28 17.24
C TYR A 270 -8.53 -11.60 18.73
N ILE A 271 -9.31 -12.58 19.18
CA ILE A 271 -9.29 -13.14 20.53
C ILE A 271 -8.30 -14.31 20.55
N GLY A 272 -7.28 -14.25 21.39
CA GLY A 272 -6.33 -15.35 21.58
C GLY A 272 -6.89 -16.48 22.43
N ASP A 273 -6.13 -17.58 22.54
CA ASP A 273 -6.48 -18.73 23.40
C ASP A 273 -6.51 -18.38 24.89
N ASP A 274 -5.80 -17.33 25.27
CA ASP A 274 -5.80 -16.71 26.60
C ASP A 274 -6.95 -15.72 26.82
N LEU A 275 -7.87 -15.61 25.85
CA LEU A 275 -8.98 -14.67 25.83
C LEU A 275 -8.57 -13.19 25.80
N LEU A 276 -7.30 -12.89 25.51
CA LEU A 276 -6.82 -11.52 25.32
C LEU A 276 -7.01 -11.07 23.88
N LEU A 277 -7.07 -9.75 23.68
CA LEU A 277 -7.16 -9.16 22.36
C LEU A 277 -5.77 -8.93 21.78
N TYR A 278 -5.58 -9.41 20.57
CA TYR A 278 -4.35 -9.23 19.80
C TYR A 278 -4.63 -8.40 18.55
N HIS A 279 -3.63 -7.61 18.15
CA HIS A 279 -3.66 -6.87 16.89
C HIS A 279 -2.42 -7.22 16.10
N ARG A 280 -2.60 -7.90 14.97
CA ARG A 280 -1.49 -8.33 14.11
C ARG A 280 -1.59 -7.64 12.76
N LEU A 281 -0.51 -6.96 12.38
CA LEU A 281 -0.34 -6.46 11.02
C LEU A 281 -0.21 -7.65 10.08
N LEU A 282 -0.98 -7.63 8.99
CA LEU A 282 -0.88 -8.67 7.98
C LEU A 282 0.29 -8.38 7.05
N SER A 283 1.22 -9.32 7.03
CA SER A 283 2.27 -9.34 6.01
C SER A 283 1.66 -9.80 4.69
N LEU A 284 1.11 -8.86 3.94
CA LEU A 284 0.64 -9.10 2.58
C LEU A 284 1.87 -9.12 1.66
N ASP A 285 2.74 -10.13 1.79
CA ASP A 285 3.84 -10.29 0.84
C ASP A 285 3.24 -10.75 -0.49
N TYR A 286 3.18 -9.83 -1.45
CA TYR A 286 2.45 -9.96 -2.70
C TYR A 286 2.88 -11.14 -3.58
N ARG A 287 4.02 -11.76 -3.29
CA ARG A 287 4.46 -13.00 -3.96
C ARG A 287 3.61 -14.21 -3.57
N GLU A 288 3.12 -14.27 -2.34
CA GLU A 288 2.31 -15.40 -1.83
C GLU A 288 0.85 -15.29 -2.30
N MET A 289 0.32 -14.07 -2.45
CA MET A 289 -1.02 -13.81 -2.99
C MET A 289 -1.18 -14.17 -4.48
N ARG A 290 -0.09 -14.53 -5.18
CA ARG A 290 -0.15 -15.10 -6.54
C ARG A 290 -0.50 -16.59 -6.55
N GLN A 291 -0.38 -17.27 -5.41
CA GLN A 291 -0.54 -18.72 -5.31
C GLN A 291 -1.81 -19.15 -4.56
N LYS A 292 -2.28 -18.33 -3.61
CA LYS A 292 -3.49 -18.57 -2.81
C LYS A 292 -4.29 -17.29 -2.64
N SER A 293 -5.61 -17.41 -2.51
CA SER A 293 -6.44 -16.26 -2.15
C SER A 293 -6.12 -15.80 -0.72
N LEU A 294 -6.33 -14.52 -0.42
CA LEU A 294 -6.13 -14.03 0.96
C LEU A 294 -7.10 -14.72 1.94
N GLU A 295 -8.27 -15.13 1.45
CA GLU A 295 -9.25 -15.92 2.19
C GLU A 295 -8.66 -17.28 2.61
N GLU A 296 -8.01 -17.98 1.69
CA GLU A 296 -7.31 -19.25 1.97
C GLU A 296 -6.19 -19.06 2.98
N LEU A 297 -5.40 -17.99 2.86
CA LEU A 297 -4.33 -17.68 3.81
C LEU A 297 -4.87 -17.43 5.22
N PHE A 298 -6.03 -16.80 5.36
CA PHE A 298 -6.66 -16.63 6.68
C PHE A 298 -7.14 -17.93 7.28
N LEU A 299 -7.65 -18.85 6.45
CA LEU A 299 -8.08 -20.18 6.90
C LEU A 299 -6.91 -21.09 7.31
N GLU A 300 -5.69 -20.77 6.88
CA GLU A 300 -4.46 -21.48 7.27
C GLU A 300 -3.86 -20.98 8.60
N GLU A 301 -4.24 -19.79 9.05
CA GLU A 301 -3.76 -19.23 10.31
C GLU A 301 -4.46 -19.93 11.49
N PRO A 302 -3.74 -20.73 12.32
CA PRO A 302 -4.36 -21.59 13.32
C PRO A 302 -5.10 -20.82 14.42
N HIS A 303 -4.77 -19.54 14.60
CA HIS A 303 -5.39 -18.65 15.58
C HIS A 303 -6.58 -17.87 15.01
N LEU A 304 -6.95 -18.03 13.74
CA LEU A 304 -8.05 -17.31 13.09
C LEU A 304 -9.10 -18.31 12.60
N THR A 305 -10.13 -18.52 13.41
CA THR A 305 -11.11 -19.60 13.19
C THR A 305 -12.45 -19.09 12.70
N GLN A 306 -12.87 -17.91 13.15
CA GLN A 306 -14.20 -17.39 12.86
C GLN A 306 -14.17 -15.87 12.61
N LEU A 307 -14.87 -15.45 11.57
CA LEU A 307 -15.07 -14.04 11.29
C LEU A 307 -16.07 -13.41 12.27
N GLY A 308 -15.62 -12.38 12.99
CA GLY A 308 -16.41 -11.57 13.89
C GLY A 308 -17.22 -10.50 13.15
N ARG A 309 -18.26 -9.98 13.81
CA ARG A 309 -19.12 -8.90 13.32
C ARG A 309 -18.92 -7.64 14.15
N VAL A 310 -18.96 -6.49 13.49
CA VAL A 310 -18.86 -5.20 14.17
C VAL A 310 -20.27 -4.70 14.47
N THR A 311 -20.56 -4.42 15.74
CA THR A 311 -21.83 -3.78 16.11
C THR A 311 -21.58 -2.28 16.22
N ARG A 312 -22.09 -1.52 15.26
CA ARG A 312 -22.11 -0.05 15.34
C ARG A 312 -23.47 0.37 15.92
N GLU A 313 -23.46 0.97 17.10
CA GLU A 313 -24.69 1.54 17.66
C GLU A 313 -25.17 2.69 16.76
N TYR A 314 -26.38 2.57 16.24
CA TYR A 314 -27.06 3.67 15.55
C TYR A 314 -27.46 4.69 16.61
N THR A 315 -26.57 5.61 16.96
CA THR A 315 -27.01 6.85 17.60
C THR A 315 -27.81 7.61 16.54
N LYS A 316 -29.13 7.38 16.49
CA LYS A 316 -30.05 8.34 15.89
C LYS A 316 -29.82 9.64 16.65
N LEU A 317 -29.15 10.58 16.01
CA LEU A 317 -29.19 11.97 16.45
C LEU A 317 -30.67 12.37 16.35
N ALA A 318 -31.29 12.53 17.52
CA ALA A 318 -32.67 12.98 17.68
C ALA A 318 -32.80 14.48 17.39
#